data_AF-A0A2W5QUR8-F1
#
_entry.id   AF-A0A2W5QUR8-F1
#
_cell.length_a   1.000
_cell.length_b   1.000
_cell.length_c   1.000
_cell.angle_alpha   90.00
_cell.angle_beta   90.00
_cell.angle_gamma   90.00
#
_symmetry.space_group_name_H-M   'P 1'
#
loop_
_entity.id
_entity.type
_entity.pdbx_description
1 polymer ?
#
loop_
_entity_poly.entity_id
_entity_poly.type
_entity_poly.pdbx_seq_one_letter_code
_entity_poly.pdbx_strand_id
1 'polypeptide(L)'
;MENPNMASTGSSMKDDATSTVRRAFGFAALFGLAGVASIACTMRVPTTVAAGEADRLYAEEARLVAQVDGADTIAFPPALLARRGDPAVAKAIAEAQQRLSTERATVAAERDGIVQQITAARADNDLFESRRTVLNLKLGEALERRAAAEQRHDPVAVQAIGEQVRTLQADAAGAAHGAAVANTRVGQLSARIARLAQASRDAASRELAQVRSRLRGTSSR
;
A
#
# COMPACT_ATOMS: atom_id res chain seq x y z
N MET A 1 -29.60 -49.63 -10.16
CA MET A 1 -28.12 -49.73 -10.12
C MET A 1 -27.59 -48.36 -9.76
N GLU A 2 -27.40 -48.15 -8.46
CA GLU A 2 -26.61 -47.07 -7.90
C GLU A 2 -25.13 -47.28 -8.25
N ASN A 3 -24.45 -46.22 -8.71
CA ASN A 3 -23.41 -45.62 -7.88
C ASN A 3 -23.03 -44.22 -8.39
N PRO A 4 -22.88 -43.24 -7.47
CA PRO A 4 -22.46 -41.88 -7.75
C PRO A 4 -20.92 -41.79 -7.73
N ASN A 5 -20.34 -40.81 -8.42
CA ASN A 5 -18.99 -40.39 -8.07
C ASN A 5 -18.82 -38.88 -8.27
N MET A 6 -19.06 -38.16 -7.18
CA MET A 6 -18.50 -36.84 -6.93
C MET A 6 -17.02 -37.01 -6.60
N ALA A 7 -16.14 -36.31 -7.31
CA ALA A 7 -14.78 -36.06 -6.85
C ALA A 7 -14.55 -34.55 -6.88
N SER A 8 -14.81 -33.94 -5.72
CA SER A 8 -14.28 -32.65 -5.29
C SER A 8 -12.97 -32.90 -4.57
N THR A 9 -11.86 -32.40 -5.11
CA THR A 9 -10.64 -32.03 -4.37
C THR A 9 -10.09 -30.79 -5.07
N GLY A 10 -9.82 -29.67 -4.41
CA GLY A 10 -9.32 -29.52 -3.06
C GLY A 10 -7.91 -28.95 -3.16
N SER A 11 -7.82 -27.64 -3.02
CA SER A 11 -6.61 -26.81 -3.01
C SER A 11 -5.45 -27.36 -2.16
N SER A 12 -4.23 -27.31 -2.69
CA SER A 12 -3.02 -27.15 -1.88
C SER A 12 -1.85 -26.66 -2.73
N MET A 13 -1.89 -25.39 -3.15
CA MET A 13 -0.67 -24.64 -3.47
C MET A 13 -0.05 -24.17 -2.15
N LYS A 14 0.67 -25.08 -1.52
CA LYS A 14 1.82 -24.77 -0.67
C LYS A 14 3.02 -25.24 -1.48
N ASP A 15 3.97 -24.33 -1.67
CA ASP A 15 5.41 -24.59 -1.78
C ASP A 15 6.04 -23.36 -2.45
N ASP A 16 6.27 -22.31 -1.65
CA ASP A 16 7.55 -21.61 -1.61
C ASP A 16 7.49 -20.39 -0.68
N ALA A 17 8.66 -20.04 -0.13
CA ALA A 17 8.97 -18.82 0.63
C ALA A 17 8.89 -18.85 2.18
N THR A 18 9.18 -19.99 2.82
CA THR A 18 9.67 -19.97 4.22
C THR A 18 10.81 -20.96 4.45
N SER A 19 11.99 -20.66 3.91
CA SER A 19 13.23 -21.28 4.36
C SER A 19 14.40 -20.30 4.26
N THR A 20 14.41 -19.27 5.11
CA THR A 20 15.66 -18.55 5.41
C THR A 20 15.62 -18.02 6.84
N VAL A 21 16.69 -18.32 7.58
CA VAL A 21 17.05 -17.80 8.91
C VAL A 21 16.31 -18.41 10.12
N ARG A 22 16.59 -19.69 10.40
CA ARG A 22 16.63 -20.22 11.78
C ARG A 22 17.79 -21.20 11.92
N ARG A 23 18.99 -20.67 12.11
CA ARG A 23 20.17 -21.44 12.55
C ARG A 23 21.26 -20.48 13.04
N ALA A 24 21.18 -20.12 14.30
CA ALA A 24 22.35 -19.79 15.11
C ALA A 24 21.93 -19.83 16.58
N PHE A 25 22.88 -20.27 17.41
CA PHE A 25 22.84 -20.31 18.88
C PHE A 25 22.21 -21.56 19.49
N GLY A 26 22.95 -22.65 19.27
CA GLY A 26 23.00 -23.75 20.22
C GLY A 26 23.62 -23.31 21.55
N PHE A 27 23.06 -23.88 22.59
CA PHE A 27 23.44 -23.82 24.00
C PHE A 27 24.92 -24.15 24.24
N ALA A 28 25.64 -23.23 24.87
CA ALA A 28 26.83 -23.54 25.66
C ALA A 28 27.11 -22.39 26.64
N ALA A 29 26.85 -22.62 27.93
CA ALA A 29 27.68 -22.19 29.06
C ALA A 29 26.84 -22.24 30.35
N LEU A 30 26.92 -23.41 30.98
CA LEU A 30 26.47 -23.67 32.35
C LEU A 30 27.71 -23.45 33.23
N PHE A 31 27.89 -22.25 33.78
CA PHE A 31 28.90 -21.97 34.80
C PHE A 31 28.49 -20.78 35.67
N GLY A 32 28.59 -20.98 36.98
CA GLY A 32 29.15 -19.94 37.86
C GLY A 32 28.18 -19.15 38.72
N LEU A 33 27.84 -19.73 39.88
CA LEU A 33 28.06 -19.14 41.21
C LEU A 33 27.91 -17.62 41.43
N ALA A 34 26.99 -17.32 42.35
CA ALA A 34 27.16 -16.38 43.46
C ALA A 34 27.69 -14.98 43.15
N GLY A 35 26.77 -14.01 43.13
CA GLY A 35 27.09 -12.59 43.21
C GLY A 35 25.91 -11.80 43.76
N VAL A 36 25.76 -11.81 45.09
CA VAL A 36 24.95 -10.82 45.81
C VAL A 36 25.69 -9.48 45.70
N ALA A 37 25.14 -8.54 44.94
CA ALA A 37 25.63 -7.17 44.93
C ALA A 37 24.44 -6.20 44.78
N SER A 38 24.11 -5.60 45.93
CA SER A 38 23.71 -4.21 46.07
C SER A 38 22.53 -3.72 45.23
N ILE A 39 21.41 -3.54 45.93
CA ILE A 39 20.37 -2.57 45.61
C ILE A 39 21.03 -1.19 45.49
N ALA A 40 21.45 -0.82 44.29
CA ALA A 40 21.66 0.57 43.95
C ALA A 40 20.28 1.15 43.64
N CYS A 41 19.64 1.73 44.66
CA CYS A 41 18.61 2.74 44.46
C CYS A 41 19.28 3.88 43.68
N THR A 42 19.33 3.74 42.36
CA THR A 42 19.61 4.85 41.46
C THR A 42 18.41 5.77 41.63
N MET A 43 18.56 6.72 42.57
CA MET A 43 17.74 7.89 42.67
C MET A 43 17.71 8.47 41.27
N ARG A 44 16.61 8.22 40.57
CA ARG A 44 16.38 8.71 39.22
C ARG A 44 16.20 10.19 39.41
N VAL A 45 17.30 10.94 39.37
CA VAL A 45 17.27 12.39 39.38
C VAL A 45 16.31 12.76 38.26
N PRO A 46 15.19 13.44 38.57
CA PRO A 46 14.30 13.90 37.53
C PRO A 46 15.12 14.84 36.66
N THR A 47 15.58 14.36 35.50
CA THR A 47 16.21 15.22 34.49
C THR A 47 15.17 16.28 34.17
N THR A 48 15.44 17.50 34.64
CA THR A 48 14.70 18.68 34.23
C THR A 48 14.87 18.76 32.73
N VAL A 49 13.80 18.46 32.01
CA VAL A 49 13.71 18.73 30.59
C VAL A 49 13.94 20.23 30.46
N ALA A 50 15.09 20.63 29.91
CA ALA A 50 15.44 22.03 29.74
C ALA A 50 14.30 22.71 28.96
N ALA A 51 13.99 23.97 29.25
CA ALA A 51 12.86 24.68 28.62
C ALA A 51 12.83 24.53 27.08
N GLY A 52 13.99 24.45 26.44
CA GLY A 52 14.11 24.20 24.99
C GLY A 52 13.62 22.82 24.50
N GLU A 53 13.64 21.77 25.32
CA GLU A 53 13.12 20.45 24.92
C GLU A 53 11.58 20.43 24.98
N ALA A 54 10.95 21.15 25.92
CA ALA A 54 9.50 21.33 25.93
C ALA A 54 9.01 22.07 24.68
N ASP A 55 9.70 23.15 24.27
CA ASP A 55 9.36 23.90 23.05
C ASP A 55 9.45 23.04 21.78
N ARG A 56 10.47 22.17 21.69
CA ARG A 56 10.59 21.21 20.59
C ARG A 56 9.43 20.24 20.57
N LEU A 57 9.01 19.72 21.72
CA LEU A 57 7.86 18.83 21.81
C LEU A 57 6.54 19.53 21.41
N TYR A 58 6.36 20.80 21.75
CA TYR A 58 5.17 21.57 21.30
C TYR A 58 5.18 21.85 19.79
N ALA A 59 6.34 22.15 19.21
CA ALA A 59 6.47 22.31 17.75
C ALA A 59 6.19 20.97 17.02
N GLU A 60 6.69 19.87 17.57
CA GLU A 60 6.45 18.51 17.06
C GLU A 60 4.97 18.12 17.18
N GLU A 61 4.32 18.43 18.31
CA GLU A 61 2.88 18.21 18.48
C GLU A 61 2.07 18.95 17.41
N ALA A 62 2.35 20.23 17.19
CA ALA A 62 1.65 21.04 16.19
C ALA A 62 1.82 20.47 14.77
N ARG A 63 3.04 20.02 14.42
CA ARG A 63 3.32 19.34 13.16
C ARG A 63 2.48 18.09 12.97
N LEU A 64 2.44 17.23 13.99
CA LEU A 64 1.74 15.95 13.95
C LEU A 64 0.22 16.14 13.92
N VAL A 65 -0.32 17.14 14.61
CA VAL A 65 -1.72 17.55 14.49
C VAL A 65 -2.03 17.95 13.05
N ALA A 66 -1.21 18.81 12.44
CA ALA A 66 -1.39 19.20 11.04
C ALA A 66 -1.36 17.99 10.10
N GLN A 67 -0.49 17.00 10.36
CA GLN A 67 -0.41 15.78 9.55
C GLN A 67 -1.63 14.87 9.71
N VAL A 68 -2.16 14.71 10.93
CA VAL A 68 -3.37 13.93 11.20
C VAL A 68 -4.59 14.57 10.54
N ASP A 69 -4.71 15.89 10.66
CA ASP A 69 -5.82 16.67 10.10
C ASP A 69 -5.71 16.87 8.58
N GLY A 70 -4.55 16.56 7.99
CA GLY A 70 -4.26 16.81 6.58
C GLY A 70 -4.17 18.29 6.24
N ALA A 71 -3.80 19.13 7.22
CA ALA A 71 -3.69 20.57 7.05
C ALA A 71 -2.45 20.97 6.24
N ASP A 72 -2.59 22.02 5.43
CA ASP A 72 -1.48 22.52 4.61
C ASP A 72 -0.40 23.26 5.40
N THR A 73 -0.80 23.84 6.53
CA THR A 73 0.02 24.70 7.37
C THR A 73 -0.03 24.25 8.82
N ILE A 74 1.09 24.39 9.54
CA ILE A 74 1.16 24.07 10.97
C ILE A 74 0.57 25.21 11.79
N ALA A 75 -0.44 24.91 12.62
CA ALA A 75 -0.98 25.82 13.60
C ALA A 75 -0.19 25.72 14.92
N PHE A 76 0.85 26.53 15.08
CA PHE A 76 1.67 26.53 16.29
C PHE A 76 0.94 27.13 17.50
N PRO A 77 1.20 26.65 18.73
CA PRO A 77 0.64 27.22 19.95
C PRO A 77 1.03 28.70 20.14
N PRO A 78 0.13 29.58 20.63
CA PRO A 78 0.42 31.00 20.83
C PRO A 78 1.64 31.26 21.73
N ALA A 79 1.84 30.44 22.76
CA ALA A 79 2.97 30.56 23.68
C ALA A 79 4.33 30.31 22.97
N LEU A 80 4.37 29.36 22.02
CA LEU A 80 5.55 29.08 21.21
C LEU A 80 5.83 30.25 20.26
N LEU A 81 4.78 30.80 19.63
CA LEU A 81 4.88 31.93 18.71
C LEU A 81 5.34 33.22 19.41
N ALA A 82 4.91 33.45 20.65
CA ALA A 82 5.35 34.59 21.45
C ALA A 82 6.88 34.58 21.69
N ARG A 83 7.48 33.38 21.72
CA ARG A 83 8.92 33.17 21.94
C ARG A 83 9.71 32.91 20.66
N ARG A 84 9.14 33.14 19.47
CA ARG A 84 9.82 32.89 18.18
C ARG A 84 11.13 33.66 17.97
N GLY A 85 11.38 34.72 18.76
CA GLY A 85 12.65 35.46 18.74
C GLY A 85 13.81 34.73 19.43
N ASP A 86 13.52 33.71 20.25
CA ASP A 86 14.52 32.82 20.84
C ASP A 86 15.07 31.88 19.75
N PRO A 87 16.40 31.86 19.50
CA PRO A 87 17.00 31.00 18.47
C PRO A 87 16.65 29.52 18.61
N ALA A 88 16.49 29.01 19.83
CA ALA A 88 16.14 27.61 20.06
C ALA A 88 14.70 27.30 19.61
N VAL A 89 13.75 28.21 19.90
CA VAL A 89 12.36 28.10 19.50
C VAL A 89 12.20 28.29 17.99
N ALA A 90 12.88 29.28 17.42
CA ALA A 90 12.91 29.52 15.98
C ALA A 90 13.39 28.28 15.21
N LYS A 91 14.45 27.63 15.71
CA LYS A 91 14.96 26.37 15.15
C LYS A 91 13.94 25.25 15.25
N ALA A 92 13.26 25.08 16.39
CA ALA A 92 12.23 24.06 16.57
C ALA A 92 11.06 24.23 15.58
N ILE A 93 10.58 25.47 15.39
CA ILE A 93 9.53 25.81 14.42
C ILE A 93 9.98 25.47 12.99
N ALA A 94 11.19 25.88 12.61
CA ALA A 94 11.73 25.63 11.27
C ALA A 94 11.93 24.13 11.00
N GLU A 95 12.45 23.38 11.98
CA GLU A 95 12.59 21.91 11.89
C GLU A 95 11.22 21.24 11.67
N ALA A 96 10.18 21.66 12.40
CA ALA A 96 8.83 21.13 12.27
C ALA A 96 8.24 21.39 10.86
N GLN A 97 8.41 22.61 10.34
CA GLN A 97 7.97 22.98 8.99
C GLN A 97 8.68 22.16 7.91
N GLN A 98 10.01 22.05 8.01
CA GLN A 98 10.83 21.30 7.05
C GLN A 98 10.49 19.81 7.05
N ARG A 99 10.22 19.23 8.22
CA ARG A 99 9.78 17.83 8.33
C ARG A 99 8.44 17.62 7.65
N LEU A 100 7.46 18.48 7.93
CA LEU A 100 6.14 18.38 7.29
C LEU A 100 6.25 18.46 5.77
N SER A 101 7.01 19.43 5.24
CA SER A 101 7.16 19.57 3.78
C SER A 101 7.85 18.36 3.17
N THR A 102 8.89 17.82 3.82
CA THR A 102 9.63 16.64 3.35
C THR A 102 8.75 15.40 3.33
N GLU A 103 8.01 15.13 4.41
CA GLU A 103 7.12 13.97 4.48
C GLU A 103 5.99 14.06 3.46
N ARG A 104 5.41 15.26 3.27
CA ARG A 104 4.40 15.49 2.24
C ARG A 104 4.95 15.22 0.84
N ALA A 105 6.17 15.69 0.55
CA ALA A 105 6.81 15.44 -0.73
C ALA A 105 7.04 13.93 -0.97
N THR A 106 7.47 13.19 0.07
CA THR A 106 7.65 11.74 -0.02
C THR A 106 6.33 11.02 -0.31
N VAL A 107 5.27 11.31 0.46
CA VAL A 107 3.94 10.69 0.24
C VAL A 107 3.37 11.06 -1.13
N ALA A 108 3.57 12.31 -1.57
CA ALA A 108 3.16 12.76 -2.91
C ALA A 108 3.90 11.99 -4.01
N ALA A 109 5.22 11.85 -3.92
CA ALA A 109 6.02 11.12 -4.90
C ALA A 109 5.60 9.63 -4.99
N GLU A 110 5.36 8.98 -3.85
CA GLU A 110 4.84 7.60 -3.83
C GLU A 110 3.47 7.48 -4.47
N ARG A 111 2.55 8.41 -4.15
CA ARG A 111 1.21 8.47 -4.75
C ARG A 111 1.30 8.65 -6.25
N ASP A 112 2.14 9.57 -6.73
CA ASP A 112 2.28 9.87 -8.14
C ASP A 112 2.84 8.65 -8.90
N GLY A 113 3.77 7.91 -8.30
CA GLY A 113 4.23 6.62 -8.83
C GLY A 113 3.11 5.57 -8.97
N ILE A 114 2.14 5.55 -8.05
CA ILE A 114 0.97 4.67 -8.14
C ILE A 114 -0.02 5.18 -9.21
N VAL A 115 -0.21 6.50 -9.33
CA VAL A 115 -1.07 7.11 -10.35
C VAL A 115 -0.56 6.82 -11.77
N GLN A 116 0.76 6.84 -11.98
CA GLN A 116 1.35 6.43 -13.26
C GLN A 116 1.05 4.97 -13.59
N GLN A 117 1.08 4.07 -12.59
CA GLN A 117 0.71 2.67 -12.78
C GLN A 117 -0.79 2.50 -13.09
N ILE A 118 -1.66 3.31 -12.49
CA ILE A 118 -3.09 3.34 -12.81
C ILE A 118 -3.30 3.77 -14.27
N THR A 119 -2.57 4.80 -14.70
CA THR A 119 -2.65 5.31 -16.08
C THR A 119 -2.23 4.24 -17.08
N ALA A 120 -1.12 3.54 -16.82
CA ALA A 120 -0.69 2.41 -17.65
C ALA A 120 -1.73 1.28 -17.68
N ALA A 121 -2.29 0.88 -16.52
CA ALA A 121 -3.31 -0.16 -16.47
C ALA A 121 -4.61 0.22 -17.20
N ARG A 122 -4.97 1.51 -17.23
CA ARG A 122 -6.10 2.00 -18.03
C ARG A 122 -5.81 1.92 -19.53
N ALA A 123 -4.62 2.31 -19.95
CA ALA A 123 -4.19 2.17 -21.35
C ALA A 123 -4.22 0.70 -21.81
N ASP A 124 -3.80 -0.23 -20.95
CA ASP A 124 -3.91 -1.67 -21.22
C ASP A 124 -5.38 -2.10 -21.38
N ASN A 125 -6.28 -1.61 -20.53
CA ASN A 125 -7.72 -1.89 -20.64
C ASN A 125 -8.29 -1.40 -21.97
N ASP A 126 -8.00 -0.15 -22.34
CA ASP A 126 -8.47 0.46 -23.60
C ASP A 126 -7.96 -0.33 -24.83
N LEU A 127 -6.72 -0.82 -24.78
CA LEU A 127 -6.16 -1.68 -25.82
C LEU A 127 -6.93 -3.01 -25.93
N PHE A 128 -7.21 -3.67 -24.80
CA PHE A 128 -7.95 -4.93 -24.81
C PHE A 128 -9.39 -4.75 -25.28
N GLU A 129 -10.05 -3.66 -24.90
CA GLU A 129 -11.40 -3.32 -25.36
C GLU A 129 -11.45 -3.03 -26.87
N SER A 130 -10.47 -2.29 -27.37
CA SER A 130 -10.31 -2.05 -28.81
C SER A 130 -10.09 -3.35 -29.57
N ARG A 131 -9.19 -4.22 -29.08
CA ARG A 131 -8.94 -5.54 -29.66
C ARG A 131 -10.19 -6.42 -29.66
N ARG A 132 -10.95 -6.42 -28.56
CA ARG A 132 -12.21 -7.16 -28.43
C ARG A 132 -13.24 -6.71 -29.46
N THR A 133 -13.35 -5.40 -29.69
CA THR A 133 -14.24 -4.83 -30.72
C THR A 133 -13.88 -5.36 -32.11
N VAL A 134 -12.59 -5.31 -32.48
CA VAL A 134 -12.12 -5.84 -33.77
C VAL A 134 -12.37 -7.34 -33.90
N LEU A 135 -12.13 -8.12 -32.85
CA LEU A 135 -12.36 -9.57 -32.84
C LEU A 135 -13.85 -9.90 -33.00
N ASN A 136 -14.74 -9.14 -32.36
CA ASN A 136 -16.18 -9.32 -32.49
C ASN A 136 -16.67 -9.01 -33.90
N LEU A 137 -16.12 -7.99 -34.56
CA LEU A 137 -16.43 -7.70 -35.97
C LEU A 137 -16.00 -8.85 -36.88
N LYS A 138 -14.76 -9.35 -36.71
CA LYS A 138 -14.25 -10.51 -37.46
C LYS A 138 -15.05 -11.77 -37.21
N LEU A 139 -15.51 -11.97 -35.98
CA LEU A 139 -16.37 -13.09 -35.61
C LEU A 139 -17.72 -12.99 -36.33
N GLY A 140 -18.33 -11.81 -36.36
CA GLY A 140 -19.56 -11.56 -37.13
C GLY A 140 -19.39 -11.91 -38.61
N GLU A 141 -18.34 -11.40 -39.25
CA GLU A 141 -18.03 -11.69 -40.66
C GLU A 141 -17.79 -13.19 -40.91
N ALA A 142 -17.07 -13.87 -40.00
CA ALA A 142 -16.83 -15.31 -40.12
C ALA A 142 -18.14 -16.12 -39.99
N LEU A 143 -19.05 -15.71 -39.10
CA LEU A 143 -20.36 -16.34 -38.95
C LEU A 143 -21.24 -16.14 -40.18
N GLU A 144 -21.23 -14.95 -40.79
CA GLU A 144 -21.93 -14.68 -42.05
C GLU A 144 -21.39 -15.54 -43.20
N ARG A 145 -20.06 -15.63 -43.34
CA ARG A 145 -19.42 -16.51 -44.35
C ARG A 145 -19.76 -17.98 -44.12
N ARG A 146 -19.84 -18.42 -42.86
CA ARG A 146 -20.26 -19.77 -42.51
C ARG A 146 -21.71 -20.03 -42.93
N ALA A 147 -22.62 -19.13 -42.60
CA ALA A 147 -24.03 -19.24 -42.98
C ALA A 147 -24.20 -19.33 -44.50
N ALA A 148 -23.44 -18.52 -45.27
CA ALA A 148 -23.43 -18.60 -46.72
C ALA A 148 -22.90 -19.94 -47.25
N ALA A 149 -21.88 -20.52 -46.60
CA ALA A 149 -21.37 -21.86 -46.95
C ALA A 149 -22.39 -22.97 -46.64
N GLU A 150 -23.10 -22.86 -45.52
CA GLU A 150 -24.18 -23.78 -45.14
C GLU A 150 -25.33 -23.73 -46.17
N GLN A 151 -25.73 -22.55 -46.63
CA GLN A 151 -26.73 -22.38 -47.70
C GLN A 151 -26.31 -22.99 -49.04
N ARG A 152 -25.00 -23.00 -49.33
CA ARG A 152 -24.45 -23.63 -50.54
C ARG A 152 -24.23 -25.14 -50.40
N HIS A 153 -24.53 -25.72 -49.23
CA HIS A 153 -24.23 -27.12 -48.91
C HIS A 153 -22.76 -27.52 -49.12
N ASP A 154 -21.83 -26.63 -48.75
CA ASP A 154 -20.38 -26.87 -48.85
C ASP A 154 -19.79 -27.28 -47.48
N PRO A 155 -19.71 -28.59 -47.16
CA PRO A 155 -19.28 -29.04 -45.84
C PRO A 155 -17.81 -28.74 -45.54
N VAL A 156 -16.96 -28.67 -46.57
CA VAL A 156 -15.53 -28.39 -46.41
C VAL A 156 -15.33 -26.94 -45.98
N ALA A 157 -16.02 -25.99 -46.65
CA ALA A 157 -15.98 -24.59 -46.25
C ALA A 157 -16.56 -24.37 -44.85
N VAL A 158 -17.66 -25.05 -44.50
CA VAL A 158 -18.27 -24.94 -43.17
C VAL A 158 -17.29 -25.40 -42.07
N GLN A 159 -16.59 -26.52 -42.27
CA GLN A 159 -15.60 -27.00 -41.31
C GLN A 159 -14.42 -26.03 -41.16
N ALA A 160 -13.85 -25.57 -42.27
CA ALA A 160 -12.72 -24.63 -42.26
C ALA A 160 -13.09 -23.30 -41.57
N ILE A 161 -14.27 -22.73 -41.86
CA ILE A 161 -14.73 -21.51 -41.20
C ILE A 161 -15.06 -21.77 -39.72
N GLY A 162 -15.57 -22.96 -39.39
CA GLY A 162 -15.83 -23.37 -38.01
C GLY A 162 -14.58 -23.42 -37.13
N GLU A 163 -13.43 -23.80 -37.68
CA GLU A 163 -12.13 -23.68 -37.01
C GLU A 163 -11.77 -22.21 -36.77
N GLN A 164 -11.88 -21.37 -37.79
CA GLN A 164 -11.61 -19.93 -37.68
C GLN A 164 -12.49 -19.27 -36.60
N VAL A 165 -13.79 -19.60 -36.55
CA VAL A 165 -14.73 -19.11 -35.53
C VAL A 165 -14.28 -19.49 -34.13
N ARG A 166 -13.87 -20.75 -33.91
CA ARG A 166 -13.36 -21.20 -32.59
C ARG A 166 -12.11 -20.44 -32.17
N THR A 167 -11.17 -20.22 -33.07
CA THR A 167 -9.97 -19.42 -32.80
C THR A 167 -10.33 -17.97 -32.43
N LEU A 168 -11.20 -17.32 -33.21
CA LEU A 168 -11.64 -15.95 -32.94
C LEU A 168 -12.39 -15.83 -31.60
N GLN A 169 -13.20 -16.83 -31.23
CA GLN A 169 -13.87 -16.89 -29.94
C GLN A 169 -12.87 -17.01 -28.78
N ALA A 170 -11.86 -17.87 -28.92
CA ALA A 170 -10.80 -18.00 -27.92
C ALA A 170 -10.01 -16.69 -27.76
N ASP A 171 -9.67 -16.03 -28.88
CA ASP A 171 -8.99 -14.73 -28.86
C ASP A 171 -9.84 -13.64 -28.21
N ALA A 172 -11.15 -13.59 -28.49
CA ALA A 172 -12.07 -12.63 -27.92
C ALA A 172 -12.22 -12.84 -26.40
N ALA A 173 -12.31 -14.09 -25.96
CA ALA A 173 -12.30 -14.44 -24.53
C ALA A 173 -10.99 -14.03 -23.86
N GLY A 174 -9.84 -14.24 -24.53
CA GLY A 174 -8.53 -13.80 -24.05
C GLY A 174 -8.44 -12.28 -23.90
N ALA A 175 -8.95 -11.51 -24.86
CA ALA A 175 -9.02 -10.05 -24.78
C ALA A 175 -9.93 -9.58 -23.63
N ALA A 176 -11.10 -10.19 -23.47
CA ALA A 176 -12.02 -9.88 -22.37
C ALA A 176 -11.39 -10.18 -20.98
N HIS A 177 -10.66 -11.29 -20.86
CA HIS A 177 -9.91 -11.62 -19.66
C HIS A 177 -8.82 -10.58 -19.38
N GLY A 178 -8.06 -10.17 -20.40
CA GLY A 178 -7.05 -9.11 -20.29
C GLY A 178 -7.63 -7.79 -19.77
N ALA A 179 -8.78 -7.36 -20.30
CA ALA A 179 -9.49 -6.17 -19.82
C ALA A 179 -9.91 -6.30 -18.34
N ALA A 180 -10.43 -7.47 -17.93
CA ALA A 180 -10.82 -7.73 -16.54
C ALA A 180 -9.63 -7.69 -15.56
N VAL A 181 -8.48 -8.24 -15.96
CA VAL A 181 -7.23 -8.19 -15.18
C VAL A 181 -6.75 -6.74 -15.03
N ALA A 182 -6.75 -5.97 -16.11
CA ALA A 182 -6.38 -4.55 -16.09
C ALA A 182 -7.28 -3.73 -15.14
N ASN A 183 -8.61 -3.95 -15.19
CA ASN A 183 -9.56 -3.31 -14.29
C ASN A 183 -9.34 -3.69 -12.82
N THR A 184 -9.07 -4.97 -12.55
CA THR A 184 -8.74 -5.45 -11.19
C THR A 184 -7.48 -4.74 -10.67
N ARG A 185 -6.47 -4.58 -11.53
CA ARG A 185 -5.23 -3.86 -11.19
C ARG A 185 -5.49 -2.40 -10.86
N VAL A 186 -6.34 -1.70 -11.62
CA VAL A 186 -6.76 -0.31 -11.31
C VAL A 186 -7.40 -0.23 -9.93
N GLY A 187 -8.30 -1.17 -9.60
CA GLY A 187 -8.93 -1.25 -8.28
C GLY A 187 -7.92 -1.47 -7.15
N GLN A 188 -6.98 -2.41 -7.32
CA GLN A 188 -5.93 -2.70 -6.35
C GLN A 188 -5.00 -1.51 -6.11
N LEU A 189 -4.59 -0.80 -7.17
CA LEU A 189 -3.75 0.39 -7.08
C LEU A 189 -4.49 1.55 -6.41
N SER A 190 -5.76 1.74 -6.71
CA SER A 190 -6.60 2.75 -6.05
C SER A 190 -6.74 2.47 -4.55
N ALA A 191 -6.96 1.21 -4.17
CA ALA A 191 -6.96 0.79 -2.76
C ALA A 191 -5.60 1.00 -2.09
N ARG A 192 -4.49 0.85 -2.83
CA ARG A 192 -3.14 1.11 -2.32
C ARG A 192 -2.93 2.60 -2.00
N ILE A 193 -3.45 3.53 -2.81
CA ILE A 193 -3.41 4.97 -2.51
C ILE A 193 -4.17 5.27 -1.20
N ALA A 194 -5.36 4.71 -1.04
CA ALA A 194 -6.14 4.88 0.19
C ALA A 194 -5.39 4.32 1.42
N ARG A 195 -4.78 3.14 1.30
CA ARG A 195 -3.96 2.55 2.37
C ARG A 195 -2.73 3.40 2.70
N LEU A 196 -2.07 3.97 1.71
CA LEU A 196 -0.92 4.87 1.92
C LEU A 196 -1.33 6.11 2.74
N ALA A 197 -2.44 6.75 2.36
CA ALA A 197 -2.96 7.90 3.10
C ALA A 197 -3.37 7.53 4.54
N GLN A 198 -4.02 6.38 4.72
CA GLN A 198 -4.39 5.90 6.05
C GLN A 198 -3.16 5.58 6.92
N ALA A 199 -2.18 4.87 6.37
CA ALA A 199 -0.96 4.50 7.08
C ALA A 199 -0.17 5.73 7.54
N SER A 200 -0.11 6.79 6.72
CA SER A 200 0.51 8.06 7.10
C SER A 200 -0.20 8.73 8.29
N ARG A 201 -1.55 8.80 8.26
CA ARG A 201 -2.34 9.34 9.38
C ARG A 201 -2.23 8.50 10.65
N ASP A 202 -2.23 7.18 10.53
CA ASP A 202 -2.09 6.28 11.67
C ASP A 202 -0.70 6.39 12.31
N ALA A 203 0.35 6.52 11.49
CA ALA A 203 1.71 6.75 11.97
C ALA A 203 1.81 8.08 12.73
N ALA A 204 1.31 9.17 12.14
CA ALA A 204 1.26 10.49 12.77
C ALA A 204 0.47 10.48 14.08
N SER A 205 -0.67 9.77 14.12
CA SER A 205 -1.50 9.64 15.33
C SER A 205 -0.77 8.91 16.46
N ARG A 206 -0.03 7.84 16.15
CA ARG A 206 0.79 7.13 17.13
C ARG A 206 1.93 7.99 17.66
N GLU A 207 2.61 8.72 16.78
CA GLU A 207 3.68 9.63 17.19
C GLU A 207 3.14 10.78 18.04
N LEU A 208 1.99 11.34 17.67
CA LEU A 208 1.30 12.39 18.43
C LEU A 208 0.98 11.94 19.85
N ALA A 209 0.47 10.71 20.00
CA ALA A 209 0.20 10.13 21.32
C ALA A 209 1.47 10.01 22.17
N GLN A 210 2.61 9.64 21.56
CA GLN A 210 3.90 9.57 22.26
C GLN A 210 4.39 10.97 22.69
N VAL A 211 4.33 11.96 21.80
CA VAL A 211 4.71 13.35 22.10
C VAL A 211 3.86 13.92 23.24
N ARG A 212 2.53 13.73 23.19
CA ARG A 212 1.61 14.13 24.26
C ARG A 212 1.87 13.43 25.58
N SER A 213 2.31 12.16 25.55
CA SER A 213 2.70 11.45 26.76
C SER A 213 3.97 12.05 27.38
N ARG A 214 4.94 12.46 26.56
CA ARG A 214 6.17 13.12 27.04
C ARG A 214 5.84 14.50 27.63
N LEU A 215 5.02 15.30 26.97
CA LEU A 215 4.57 16.63 27.44
C LEU A 215 3.81 16.57 28.79
N ARG A 216 2.99 15.54 29.00
CA ARG A 216 2.33 15.34 30.30
C ARG A 216 3.33 14.96 31.40
N GLY A 217 4.30 14.09 31.07
CA GLY A 217 5.37 13.72 32.00
C GLY A 217 6.28 14.88 32.39
N THR A 218 6.38 15.92 31.56
CA THR A 218 7.13 17.16 31.89
C THR A 218 6.33 18.15 32.70
N SER A 219 4.99 18.09 32.70
CA SER A 219 4.12 19.07 33.40
C SER A 219 3.76 18.68 34.83
N SER A 220 4.01 17.43 35.24
CA SER A 220 3.62 16.89 36.56
C SER A 220 4.72 17.01 37.63
N ARG A 221 5.68 17.92 37.47
CA ARG A 221 6.80 18.16 38.39
C ARG A 221 7.03 19.65 38.55
#